data_AF-A0A8G2BIE0-F1
#
_entry.id   AF-A0A8G2BIE0-F1
#
_cell.length_a   1.000
_cell.length_b   1.000
_cell.length_c   1.000
_cell.angle_alpha   90.00
_cell.angle_beta   90.00
_cell.angle_gamma   90.00
#
_symmetry.space_group_name_H-M   'P 1'
#
loop_
_entity.id
_entity.type
_entity.pdbx_description
1 polymer ?
#
loop_
_entity_poly.entity_id
_entity_poly.type
_entity_poly.pdbx_seq_one_letter_code
_entity_poly.pdbx_strand_id
1 'polypeptide(L)'
;MNRTVVVLGFAVLLSVAILWAGGIGLVSYRQWHDTHVRIERKRDAGKAECTKTYVEEDAKIRCMHLFDTQYVMEINIARATRVLIAAGPLVGLLIALLVAWRSAKARAGAQALRDRSAARRRADRTPTRHETDPT
;
A
#
# COMPACT_ATOMS: atom_id res chain seq x y z
N MET A 1 22.68 16.21 0.95
CA MET A 1 21.27 16.52 1.21
C MET A 1 21.05 16.52 2.72
N ASN A 2 20.56 17.62 3.28
CA ASN A 2 20.53 17.82 4.73
C ASN A 2 19.49 16.90 5.39
N ARG A 3 19.82 16.23 6.50
CA ARG A 3 18.94 15.22 7.16
C ARG A 3 17.56 15.81 7.50
N THR A 4 17.52 17.10 7.83
CA THR A 4 16.31 17.88 8.11
C THR A 4 15.37 17.98 6.90
N VAL A 5 15.91 18.15 5.69
CA VAL A 5 15.12 18.25 4.45
C VAL A 5 14.42 16.93 4.13
N VAL A 6 15.09 15.80 4.38
CA VAL A 6 14.51 14.46 4.17
C VAL A 6 13.38 14.20 5.16
N VAL A 7 13.57 14.54 6.43
CA VAL A 7 12.55 14.36 7.47
C VAL A 7 11.33 15.25 7.23
N LEU A 8 11.55 16.53 6.88
CA LEU A 8 10.47 17.46 6.54
C LEU A 8 9.70 17.00 5.30
N GLY A 9 10.40 16.60 4.24
CA GLY A 9 9.76 16.07 3.03
C GLY A 9 8.89 14.85 3.33
N PHE A 10 9.36 13.94 4.19
CA PHE A 10 8.57 12.79 4.60
C PHE A 10 7.34 13.16 5.43
N ALA A 11 7.48 14.08 6.38
CA ALA A 11 6.36 14.55 7.21
C ALA A 11 5.26 15.19 6.35
N VAL A 12 5.64 15.95 5.32
CA VAL A 12 4.70 16.53 4.35
C VAL A 12 3.98 15.44 3.56
N LEU A 13 4.72 14.47 3.00
CA LEU A 13 4.13 13.37 2.23
C LEU A 13 3.17 12.52 3.07
N LEU A 14 3.53 12.23 4.33
CA LEU A 14 2.66 11.51 5.25
C LEU A 14 1.39 12.30 5.55
N SER A 15 1.51 13.61 5.83
CA SER A 15 0.36 14.49 6.09
C SER A 15 -0.59 14.54 4.89
N VAL A 16 -0.05 14.67 3.68
CA VAL A 16 -0.84 14.63 2.43
C VAL A 16 -1.55 13.29 2.27
N ALA A 17 -0.86 12.17 2.52
CA ALA A 17 -1.47 10.84 2.40
C ALA A 17 -2.61 10.62 3.41
N ILE A 18 -2.46 11.10 4.65
CA ILE A 18 -3.50 11.04 5.69
C ILE A 18 -4.70 11.91 5.32
N LEU A 19 -4.46 13.16 4.91
CA LEU A 19 -5.52 14.07 4.48
C LEU A 19 -6.28 13.50 3.28
N TRP A 20 -5.56 12.88 2.35
CA TRP A 20 -6.16 12.24 1.19
C TRP A 20 -7.01 11.03 1.57
N ALA A 21 -6.50 10.14 2.43
CA ALA A 21 -7.24 8.97 2.91
C ALA A 21 -8.51 9.38 3.67
N GLY A 22 -8.40 10.38 4.55
CA GLY A 22 -9.54 10.95 5.28
C GLY A 22 -10.55 11.64 4.36
N GLY A 23 -10.08 12.46 3.42
CA GLY A 23 -10.93 13.20 2.48
C GLY A 23 -11.69 12.28 1.52
N ILE A 24 -10.99 11.36 0.85
CA ILE A 24 -11.61 10.37 -0.03
C ILE A 24 -12.51 9.42 0.76
N GLY A 25 -12.08 8.99 1.95
CA GLY A 25 -12.87 8.14 2.83
C GLY A 25 -14.21 8.80 3.19
N LEU A 26 -14.19 10.08 3.57
CA LEU A 26 -15.39 10.84 3.92
C LEU A 26 -16.33 11.04 2.71
N VAL A 27 -15.79 11.43 1.55
CA VAL A 27 -16.58 11.58 0.32
C VAL A 27 -17.21 10.25 -0.09
N SER A 28 -16.41 9.18 -0.07
CA SER A 28 -16.84 7.83 -0.41
C SER A 28 -17.93 7.33 0.54
N TYR A 29 -17.81 7.64 1.83
CA TYR A 29 -18.82 7.30 2.84
C TYR A 29 -20.14 8.02 2.57
N ARG A 30 -20.11 9.32 2.26
CA ARG A 30 -21.34 10.08 1.94
C ARG A 30 -22.03 9.57 0.67
N GLN A 31 -21.26 9.29 -0.38
CA GLN A 31 -21.78 8.80 -1.66
C GLN A 31 -22.17 7.31 -1.64
N TRP A 32 -21.81 6.58 -0.58
CA TRP A 32 -22.07 5.16 -0.47
C TRP A 32 -23.57 4.85 -0.49
N HIS A 33 -24.37 5.65 0.23
CA HIS A 33 -25.81 5.42 0.33
C HIS A 33 -26.48 5.42 -1.05
N ASP A 34 -26.23 6.46 -1.85
CA ASP A 34 -26.80 6.58 -3.19
C ASP A 34 -26.32 5.48 -4.15
N THR A 35 -25.07 5.03 -3.98
CA THR A 35 -24.53 3.93 -4.78
C THR A 35 -25.21 2.61 -4.39
N HIS A 36 -25.34 2.35 -3.09
CA HIS A 36 -25.95 1.15 -2.55
C HIS A 36 -27.41 1.03 -2.97
N VAL A 37 -28.20 2.10 -2.79
CA VAL A 37 -29.62 2.14 -3.17
C VAL A 37 -29.79 1.89 -4.67
N ARG A 38 -28.88 2.40 -5.51
CA ARG A 38 -28.94 2.17 -6.97
C ARG A 38 -28.67 0.72 -7.36
N ILE A 39 -27.68 0.08 -6.71
CA ILE A 39 -27.35 -1.33 -6.94
C ILE A 39 -28.51 -2.22 -6.45
N GLU A 40 -29.09 -1.88 -5.29
CA GLU A 40 -30.24 -2.57 -4.74
C GLU A 40 -31.48 -2.47 -5.64
N ARG A 41 -31.81 -1.27 -6.14
CA ARG A 41 -32.91 -1.10 -7.09
C ARG A 41 -32.73 -1.92 -8.37
N LYS A 42 -31.49 -2.06 -8.87
CA LYS A 42 -31.21 -2.92 -10.04
C LYS A 42 -31.41 -4.39 -9.74
N ARG A 43 -30.98 -4.86 -8.56
CA ARG A 43 -31.24 -6.23 -8.09
C ARG A 43 -32.74 -6.50 -8.07
N ASP A 44 -33.50 -5.61 -7.43
CA ASP A 44 -34.94 -5.81 -7.22
C ASP A 44 -35.71 -5.74 -8.55
N ALA A 45 -35.35 -4.82 -9.45
CA ALA A 45 -35.91 -4.76 -10.80
C ALA A 45 -35.60 -6.03 -11.61
N GLY A 46 -34.36 -6.53 -11.53
CA GLY A 46 -33.96 -7.78 -12.20
C GLY A 46 -34.72 -9.00 -11.68
N LYS A 47 -34.90 -9.10 -10.36
CA LYS A 47 -35.71 -10.17 -9.75
C LYS A 47 -37.19 -10.08 -10.15
N ALA A 48 -37.76 -8.88 -10.18
CA ALA A 48 -39.13 -8.68 -10.63
C ALA A 48 -39.31 -9.05 -12.11
N GLU A 49 -38.26 -8.95 -12.92
CA GLU A 49 -38.29 -9.40 -14.31
C GLU A 49 -38.18 -10.93 -14.43
N CYS A 50 -37.37 -11.57 -13.58
CA CYS A 50 -37.30 -13.03 -13.50
C CYS A 50 -38.66 -13.66 -13.19
N THR A 51 -39.44 -13.08 -12.27
CA THR A 51 -40.75 -13.60 -11.89
C THR A 51 -41.80 -13.46 -13.00
N LYS A 52 -41.65 -12.47 -13.89
CA LYS A 52 -42.51 -12.28 -15.07
C LYS A 52 -42.11 -13.17 -16.23
N THR A 53 -40.80 -13.40 -16.41
CA THR A 53 -40.26 -14.07 -17.61
C THR A 53 -40.41 -15.59 -17.54
N TYR A 54 -40.08 -16.18 -16.38
CA TYR A 54 -40.08 -17.61 -16.21
C TYR A 54 -41.39 -18.06 -15.57
N VAL A 55 -42.00 -19.13 -16.08
CA VAL A 55 -43.22 -19.72 -15.48
C VAL A 55 -42.85 -20.77 -14.44
N GLU A 56 -41.83 -21.59 -14.74
CA GLU A 56 -41.29 -22.64 -13.85
C GLU A 56 -40.58 -22.04 -12.63
N GLU A 57 -40.93 -22.56 -11.43
CA GLU A 57 -40.35 -22.16 -10.14
C GLU A 57 -38.82 -22.28 -10.11
N ASP A 58 -38.27 -23.42 -10.55
CA ASP A 58 -36.83 -23.65 -10.52
C ASP A 58 -36.06 -22.66 -11.41
N ALA A 59 -36.61 -22.32 -12.58
CA ALA A 59 -36.02 -21.33 -13.47
C ALA A 59 -36.07 -19.91 -12.88
N LYS A 60 -37.18 -19.55 -12.23
CA LYS A 60 -37.31 -18.28 -11.49
C LYS A 60 -36.25 -18.17 -10.40
N ILE A 61 -36.12 -19.20 -9.56
CA ILE A 61 -35.19 -19.21 -8.43
C ILE A 61 -33.75 -19.07 -8.92
N ARG A 62 -33.35 -19.83 -9.95
CA ARG A 62 -32.01 -19.71 -10.56
C ARG A 62 -31.76 -18.30 -11.10
N CYS A 63 -32.73 -17.71 -11.79
CA CYS A 63 -32.63 -16.33 -12.30
C CYS A 63 -32.48 -15.31 -11.16
N MET A 64 -33.29 -15.41 -10.10
CA MET A 64 -33.19 -14.52 -8.94
C MET A 64 -31.83 -14.65 -8.23
N HIS A 65 -31.30 -15.88 -8.13
CA HIS A 65 -30.02 -16.14 -7.49
C HIS A 65 -28.84 -15.52 -8.26
N LEU A 66 -28.93 -15.43 -9.60
CA LEU A 66 -27.93 -14.71 -10.40
C LEU A 66 -27.87 -13.22 -10.01
N PHE A 67 -29.02 -12.56 -9.86
CA PHE A 67 -29.06 -11.16 -9.41
C PHE A 67 -28.54 -10.98 -7.98
N ASP A 68 -28.78 -11.93 -7.08
CA ASP A 68 -28.18 -11.89 -5.73
C ASP A 68 -26.67 -12.01 -5.76
N THR A 69 -26.13 -12.94 -6.56
CA THR A 69 -24.67 -13.09 -6.69
C THR A 69 -24.03 -11.85 -7.32
N GLN A 70 -24.64 -11.27 -8.35
CA GLN A 70 -24.17 -10.01 -8.94
C GLN A 70 -24.23 -8.86 -7.94
N TYR A 71 -25.31 -8.74 -7.16
CA TYR A 71 -25.44 -7.71 -6.13
C TYR A 71 -24.29 -7.77 -5.11
N VAL A 72 -23.99 -8.97 -4.60
CA VAL A 72 -22.88 -9.16 -3.64
C VAL A 72 -21.53 -8.83 -4.29
N MET A 73 -21.31 -9.25 -5.53
CA MET A 73 -20.09 -8.95 -6.28
C MET A 73 -19.91 -7.44 -6.51
N GLU A 74 -20.94 -6.75 -7.00
CA GLU A 74 -20.89 -5.30 -7.25
C GLU A 74 -20.63 -4.51 -5.96
N ILE A 75 -21.31 -4.86 -4.86
CA ILE A 75 -21.08 -4.22 -3.56
C ILE A 75 -19.66 -4.46 -3.08
N ASN A 76 -19.15 -5.69 -3.17
CA ASN A 76 -17.81 -6.01 -2.71
C ASN A 76 -16.74 -5.31 -3.55
N ILE A 77 -16.88 -5.26 -4.87
CA ILE A 77 -15.98 -4.52 -5.76
C ILE A 77 -16.04 -3.03 -5.42
N ALA A 78 -17.24 -2.48 -5.23
CA ALA A 78 -17.42 -1.07 -4.93
C ALA A 78 -16.83 -0.68 -3.56
N ARG A 79 -16.89 -1.56 -2.56
CA ARG A 79 -16.23 -1.38 -1.26
C ARG A 79 -14.71 -1.52 -1.37
N ALA A 80 -14.24 -2.60 -2.00
CA ALA A 80 -12.81 -2.88 -2.17
C ALA A 80 -12.11 -1.75 -2.94
N THR A 81 -12.72 -1.26 -4.03
CA THR A 81 -12.18 -0.16 -4.82
C THR A 81 -12.06 1.12 -3.98
N ARG A 82 -13.07 1.45 -3.18
CA ARG A 82 -13.01 2.62 -2.28
C ARG A 82 -11.88 2.51 -1.25
N VAL A 83 -11.70 1.33 -0.66
CA VAL A 83 -10.61 1.06 0.29
C VAL A 83 -9.26 1.13 -0.41
N LEU A 84 -9.11 0.51 -1.57
CA LEU A 84 -7.87 0.50 -2.35
C LEU A 84 -7.47 1.89 -2.82
N ILE A 85 -8.44 2.71 -3.24
CA ILE A 85 -8.22 4.13 -3.46
C ILE A 85 -7.78 4.69 -2.11
N ALA A 86 -8.65 4.86 -1.11
CA ALA A 86 -8.33 5.56 0.15
C ALA A 86 -7.02 5.12 0.86
N ALA A 87 -6.61 3.86 0.79
CA ALA A 87 -5.39 3.35 1.40
C ALA A 87 -4.16 3.36 0.47
N GLY A 88 -4.33 3.47 -0.85
CA GLY A 88 -3.28 3.31 -1.86
C GLY A 88 -2.02 4.14 -1.61
N PRO A 89 -2.12 5.47 -1.40
CA PRO A 89 -0.98 6.34 -1.10
C PRO A 89 -0.27 5.99 0.20
N LEU A 90 -1.01 5.55 1.24
CA LEU A 90 -0.40 5.12 2.50
C LEU A 90 0.41 3.84 2.32
N VAL A 91 -0.12 2.87 1.57
CA VAL A 91 0.59 1.63 1.23
C VAL A 91 1.82 1.93 0.37
N GLY A 92 1.69 2.83 -0.62
CA GLY A 92 2.82 3.28 -1.44
C GLY A 92 3.92 3.95 -0.62
N LEU A 93 3.55 4.81 0.34
CA LEU A 93 4.49 5.45 1.25
C LEU A 93 5.22 4.41 2.15
N LEU A 94 4.49 3.41 2.65
CA LEU A 94 5.05 2.33 3.45
C LEU A 94 6.07 1.50 2.65
N ILE A 95 5.75 1.15 1.41
CA ILE A 95 6.67 0.42 0.53
C ILE A 95 7.93 1.26 0.26
N ALA A 96 7.76 2.55 -0.05
CA ALA A 96 8.88 3.45 -0.29
C ALA A 96 9.81 3.55 0.94
N LEU A 97 9.25 3.61 2.15
CA LEU A 97 10.01 3.58 3.40
C LEU A 97 10.80 2.29 3.58
N LEU A 98 10.18 1.14 3.33
CA LEU A 98 10.84 -0.16 3.44
C LEU A 98 12.02 -0.29 2.46
N VAL A 99 11.83 0.19 1.22
CA VAL A 99 12.89 0.21 0.20
C VAL A 99 14.04 1.16 0.60
N ALA A 100 13.71 2.37 1.07
CA ALA A 100 14.69 3.35 1.52
C ALA A 100 15.49 2.82 2.72
N TRP A 101 14.83 2.18 3.68
CA TRP A 101 15.47 1.58 4.86
C TRP A 101 16.42 0.43 4.48
N ARG A 102 16.00 -0.49 3.61
CA ARG A 102 16.87 -1.56 3.10
C ARG A 102 18.10 -1.00 2.40
N SER A 103 17.91 0.01 1.56
CA SER A 103 18.99 0.66 0.82
C SER A 103 20.00 1.34 1.76
N ALA A 104 19.51 2.02 2.80
CA ALA A 104 20.36 2.65 3.80
C ALA A 104 21.18 1.61 4.59
N LYS A 105 20.57 0.50 5.01
CA LYS A 105 21.27 -0.60 5.71
C LYS A 105 22.36 -1.24 4.84
N ALA A 106 22.08 -1.43 3.55
CA ALA A 106 23.07 -1.96 2.60
C ALA A 106 24.29 -1.02 2.43
N ARG A 107 24.04 0.30 2.32
CA ARG A 107 25.13 1.30 2.23
C ARG A 107 25.99 1.34 3.49
N ALA A 108 25.37 1.26 4.68
CA ALA A 108 26.10 1.24 5.94
C ALA A 108 27.02 0.01 6.07
N GLY A 109 26.56 -1.17 5.64
CA GLY A 109 27.38 -2.38 5.59
C GLY A 109 28.57 -2.26 4.62
N ALA A 110 28.35 -1.67 3.45
CA ALA A 110 29.42 -1.45 2.46
C ALA A 110 30.47 -0.44 2.97
N GLN A 111 30.06 0.60 3.69
CA GLN A 111 30.98 1.56 4.32
C GLN A 111 31.82 0.87 5.40
N ALA A 112 31.21 0.08 6.29
CA ALA A 112 31.94 -0.64 7.32
C ALA A 112 33.01 -1.61 6.75
N LEU A 113 32.72 -2.27 5.63
CA LEU A 113 33.71 -3.11 4.94
C LEU A 113 34.85 -2.29 4.33
N ARG A 114 34.53 -1.15 3.70
CA ARG A 114 35.55 -0.22 3.18
C ARG A 114 36.45 0.30 4.30
N ASP A 115 35.88 0.72 5.41
CA ASP A 115 36.63 1.26 6.55
C ASP A 115 37.55 0.20 7.18
N ARG A 116 37.08 -1.05 7.33
CA ARG A 116 37.92 -2.17 7.76
C ARG A 116 39.07 -2.45 6.79
N SER A 117 38.81 -2.40 5.48
CA SER A 117 39.85 -2.60 4.47
C SER A 117 40.89 -1.47 4.46
N ALA A 118 40.45 -0.23 4.70
CA ALA A 118 41.34 0.93 4.82
C ALA A 118 42.19 0.87 6.10
N ALA A 119 41.59 0.43 7.22
CA ALA A 119 42.31 0.21 8.48
C ALA A 119 43.40 -0.86 8.35
N ARG A 120 43.11 -1.99 7.67
CA ARG A 120 44.12 -3.04 7.40
C ARG A 120 45.29 -2.52 6.57
N ARG A 121 45.02 -1.79 5.48
CA ARG A 121 46.11 -1.20 4.66
C ARG A 121 46.97 -0.19 5.42
N ARG A 122 46.39 0.53 6.40
CA ARG A 122 47.18 1.42 7.26
C ARG A 122 48.06 0.62 8.22
N ALA A 123 47.53 -0.44 8.82
CA ALA A 123 48.30 -1.32 9.70
C ALA A 123 49.51 -1.94 8.98
N ASP A 124 49.31 -2.47 7.77
CA ASP A 124 50.40 -3.07 6.95
C ASP A 124 51.47 -2.06 6.52
N ARG A 125 51.14 -0.76 6.46
CA ARG A 125 52.09 0.31 6.11
C ARG A 125 52.89 0.85 7.29
N THR A 126 52.53 0.49 8.52
CA THR A 126 53.32 0.85 9.69
C THR A 126 54.55 -0.06 9.69
N PRO A 127 55.77 0.43 9.45
CA PRO A 127 56.95 -0.41 9.54
C PRO A 127 57.05 -0.87 11.00
N THR A 128 57.08 -2.17 11.24
CA THR A 128 57.59 -2.68 12.51
C THR A 128 59.02 -2.18 12.62
N ARG A 129 59.23 -1.16 13.44
CA ARG A 129 60.56 -0.69 13.83
C ARG A 129 61.20 -1.82 14.60
N HIS A 130 61.81 -2.77 13.89
CA HIS A 130 62.75 -3.70 14.46
C HIS A 130 63.92 -2.87 14.99
N GLU A 131 63.90 -2.70 16.31
CA GLU A 131 64.98 -3.21 17.15
C GLU A 131 66.37 -3.05 16.54
N THR A 132 66.97 -1.91 16.82
CA THR A 132 68.42 -1.79 16.88
C THR A 132 68.74 -1.10 18.20
N ASP A 133 68.86 -1.93 19.23
CA ASP A 133 69.79 -1.66 20.34
C ASP A 133 71.21 -1.83 19.76
N PRO A 134 72.10 -0.84 19.93
CA PRO A 134 73.35 -1.20 20.58
C PRO A 134 73.94 -0.09 21.48
N THR A 135 74.31 -0.52 22.68
CA THR A 135 75.59 -0.28 23.42
C THR A 135 76.31 1.06 23.23
#